data_AF-A0A938GD35-F1
#
_entry.id   AF-A0A938GD35-F1
#
_cell.length_a   1.000
_cell.length_b   1.000
_cell.length_c   1.000
_cell.angle_alpha   90.00
_cell.angle_beta   90.00
_cell.angle_gamma   90.00
#
_symmetry.space_group_name_H-M   'P 1'
#
loop_
_entity.id
_entity.type
_entity.pdbx_description
1 polymer ?
#
loop_
_entity_poly.entity_id
_entity_poly.type
_entity_poly.pdbx_seq_one_letter_code
_entity_poly.pdbx_strand_id
1 'polypeptide(L)'
;MIRLQTGETSERVSWRLPETQPPTFLRWVRQWLPSGSDKTAPERSSNLTPRVQQVLEMARKEAERFNHNFIGTEHVLLGLIKLGQGVAVNVLRQAGLDLEKVRTEVEALVGTGPDQKTVGSIPYTPRVKKVLSLAAKEAKALHHTYVGTEHLLLGLLAEGDGVAARVLQNMGVDTDQTRKRILLELDPNFPDADDKP
;
A
#
# COMPACT_ATOMS: atom_id res chain seq x y z
N MET A 1 -13.93 -46.77 -26.51
CA MET A 1 -14.15 -46.48 -27.95
C MET A 1 -15.29 -45.48 -28.00
N ILE A 2 -15.00 -44.25 -28.44
CA ILE A 2 -15.87 -43.24 -29.09
C ILE A 2 -15.04 -41.96 -29.07
N ARG A 3 -14.78 -41.44 -30.27
CA ARG A 3 -14.08 -40.19 -30.57
C ARG A 3 -15.06 -39.36 -31.37
N LEU A 4 -15.29 -38.11 -30.96
CA LEU A 4 -15.78 -37.05 -31.83
C LEU A 4 -14.88 -35.83 -31.59
N GLN A 5 -14.50 -35.20 -32.69
CA GLN A 5 -13.42 -34.24 -32.83
C GLN A 5 -14.02 -32.97 -33.44
N THR A 6 -13.59 -31.78 -32.99
CA THR A 6 -13.10 -30.65 -33.82
C THR A 6 -13.16 -29.33 -33.04
N GLY A 7 -12.15 -28.48 -33.23
CA GLY A 7 -12.12 -27.08 -32.76
C GLY A 7 -10.87 -26.70 -31.96
N GLU A 8 -9.83 -26.26 -32.70
CA GLU A 8 -8.70 -25.38 -32.34
C GLU A 8 -8.13 -25.37 -30.89
N THR A 9 -6.91 -25.91 -30.79
CA THR A 9 -5.85 -25.63 -29.81
C THR A 9 -6.28 -25.21 -28.40
N SER A 10 -6.79 -26.16 -27.61
CA SER A 10 -6.64 -26.11 -26.17
C SER A 10 -5.35 -26.85 -25.80
N GLU A 11 -4.26 -26.12 -25.55
CA GLU A 11 -3.08 -26.70 -24.91
C GLU A 11 -3.47 -27.21 -23.52
N ARG A 12 -3.66 -28.53 -23.43
CA ARG A 12 -4.01 -29.22 -22.19
C ARG A 12 -2.71 -29.50 -21.45
N VAL A 13 -2.26 -28.57 -20.61
CA VAL A 13 -1.09 -28.76 -19.75
C VAL A 13 -1.40 -29.87 -18.74
N SER A 14 -0.87 -31.07 -18.97
CA SER A 14 -0.93 -32.18 -18.02
C SER A 14 0.29 -32.12 -17.09
N TRP A 15 0.08 -31.67 -15.85
CA TRP A 15 1.10 -31.81 -14.81
C TRP A 15 1.15 -33.27 -14.35
N ARG A 16 2.32 -33.91 -14.37
CA ARG A 16 2.56 -35.19 -13.68
C ARG A 16 3.03 -34.88 -12.26
N LEU A 17 2.26 -35.30 -11.27
CA LEU A 17 2.68 -35.25 -9.87
C LEU A 17 3.70 -36.37 -9.59
N PRO A 18 4.72 -36.15 -8.75
CA PRO A 18 5.60 -37.23 -8.29
C PRO A 18 4.83 -38.24 -7.43
N GLU A 19 5.19 -39.52 -7.54
CA GLU A 19 4.44 -40.67 -6.99
C GLU A 19 4.34 -40.74 -5.46
N THR A 20 5.17 -40.00 -4.74
CA THR A 20 5.14 -39.99 -3.27
C THR A 20 4.92 -38.57 -2.74
N GLN A 21 3.74 -38.35 -2.17
CA GLN A 21 3.38 -37.10 -1.51
C GLN A 21 3.17 -37.34 -0.02
N PRO A 22 3.60 -36.43 0.88
CA PRO A 22 3.37 -36.58 2.30
C PRO A 22 1.86 -36.61 2.59
N PRO A 23 1.39 -37.27 3.69
CA PRO A 23 -0.03 -37.45 4.00
C PRO A 23 -0.85 -36.14 4.08
N THR A 24 -0.19 -35.00 4.22
CA THR A 24 -0.76 -33.66 4.30
C THR A 24 -0.94 -32.97 2.94
N PHE A 25 -0.39 -33.53 1.86
CA PHE A 25 -0.38 -32.92 0.53
C PHE A 25 -1.80 -32.65 -0.02
N LEU A 26 -2.72 -33.61 0.13
CA LEU A 26 -4.11 -33.44 -0.32
C LEU A 26 -4.89 -32.41 0.50
N ARG A 27 -4.52 -32.20 1.77
CA ARG A 27 -5.10 -31.14 2.61
C ARG A 27 -4.61 -29.76 2.17
N TRP A 28 -3.34 -29.67 1.76
CA TRP A 28 -2.73 -28.46 1.22
C TRP A 28 -3.29 -28.11 -0.18
N VAL A 29 -3.40 -29.08 -1.09
CA VAL A 29 -3.96 -28.86 -2.44
C VAL A 29 -5.41 -28.38 -2.37
N ARG A 30 -6.23 -28.93 -1.46
CA ARG A 30 -7.64 -28.54 -1.29
C ARG A 30 -7.83 -27.13 -0.72
N GLN A 31 -6.85 -26.61 0.03
CA GLN A 31 -6.82 -25.22 0.48
C GLN A 31 -6.33 -24.24 -0.60
N TRP A 32 -5.60 -24.73 -1.60
CA TRP A 32 -4.95 -23.92 -2.64
C TRP A 32 -5.62 -24.01 -4.02
N LEU A 33 -6.61 -24.88 -4.20
CA LEU A 33 -7.39 -24.97 -5.44
C LEU A 33 -8.62 -24.04 -5.36
N PRO A 34 -8.62 -22.88 -6.05
CA PRO A 34 -9.80 -22.01 -6.09
C PRO A 34 -10.97 -22.73 -6.78
N SER A 35 -12.17 -22.58 -6.21
CA SER A 35 -13.41 -23.06 -6.81
C SER A 35 -13.88 -22.05 -7.86
N GLY A 36 -14.10 -22.53 -9.08
CA GLY A 36 -14.75 -21.76 -10.14
C GLY A 36 -13.83 -20.75 -10.85
N SER A 37 -14.07 -20.58 -12.13
CA SER A 37 -13.28 -19.83 -13.10
C SER A 37 -13.19 -18.33 -12.80
N ASP A 38 -12.11 -17.91 -12.15
CA ASP A 38 -11.44 -16.65 -12.43
C ASP A 38 -9.93 -16.84 -12.23
N LYS A 39 -9.18 -16.82 -13.34
CA LYS A 39 -7.72 -16.94 -13.35
C LYS A 39 -7.10 -15.56 -13.55
N THR A 40 -7.31 -14.66 -12.61
CA THR A 40 -6.29 -13.65 -12.32
C THR A 40 -5.46 -14.17 -11.16
N ALA A 41 -4.25 -14.65 -11.46
CA ALA A 41 -3.22 -14.88 -10.46
C ALA A 41 -3.12 -13.68 -9.51
N PRO A 42 -2.74 -13.84 -8.23
CA PRO A 42 -2.56 -12.72 -7.32
C PRO A 42 -1.69 -11.66 -8.00
N GLU A 43 -2.23 -10.45 -8.12
CA GLU A 43 -1.70 -9.37 -8.95
C GLU A 43 -0.18 -9.24 -8.77
N ARG A 44 0.55 -9.42 -9.87
CA ARG A 44 1.99 -9.16 -9.93
C ARG A 44 2.20 -7.73 -9.45
N SER A 45 2.90 -7.60 -8.33
CA SER A 45 3.63 -6.40 -7.89
C SER A 45 3.05 -5.09 -8.45
N SER A 46 2.18 -4.44 -7.66
CA SER A 46 1.79 -3.05 -7.85
C SER A 46 2.91 -2.25 -8.55
N ASN A 47 2.60 -1.65 -9.70
CA ASN A 47 3.55 -0.87 -10.51
C ASN A 47 3.94 0.42 -9.78
N LEU A 48 4.70 0.28 -8.67
CA LEU A 48 5.14 1.38 -7.84
C LEU A 48 6.17 2.20 -8.62
N THR A 49 5.95 3.52 -8.67
CA THR A 49 6.95 4.42 -9.24
C THR A 49 8.26 4.39 -8.43
N PRO A 50 9.41 4.74 -9.04
CA PRO A 50 10.69 4.86 -8.31
C PRO A 50 10.60 5.79 -7.09
N ARG A 51 9.77 6.84 -7.17
CA ARG A 51 9.50 7.74 -6.04
C ARG A 51 8.81 7.04 -4.87
N VAL A 52 7.84 6.17 -5.13
CA VAL A 52 7.19 5.39 -4.07
C VAL A 52 8.18 4.40 -3.44
N GLN A 53 9.04 3.76 -4.23
CA GLN A 53 10.11 2.92 -3.68
C GLN A 53 11.05 3.73 -2.79
N GLN A 54 11.38 4.95 -3.18
CA GLN A 54 12.18 5.87 -2.38
C GLN A 54 11.48 6.25 -1.06
N VAL A 55 10.16 6.52 -1.08
CA VAL A 55 9.36 6.77 0.12
C VAL A 55 9.39 5.58 1.09
N LEU A 56 9.24 4.36 0.58
CA LEU A 56 9.28 3.15 1.40
C LEU A 56 10.65 2.91 2.02
N GLU A 57 11.73 3.22 1.29
CA GLU A 57 13.09 3.20 1.83
C GLU A 57 13.30 4.27 2.90
N MET A 58 12.73 5.47 2.72
CA MET A 58 12.75 6.49 3.77
C MET A 58 11.94 6.07 5.00
N ALA A 59 10.78 5.43 4.81
CA ALA A 59 9.97 4.88 5.90
C ALA A 59 10.75 3.84 6.70
N ARG A 60 11.48 2.94 6.03
CA ARG A 60 12.38 1.98 6.69
C ARG A 60 13.43 2.68 7.56
N LYS A 61 14.07 3.74 7.05
CA LYS A 61 15.04 4.54 7.82
C LYS A 61 14.42 5.26 9.02
N GLU A 62 13.16 5.67 8.93
CA GLU A 62 12.44 6.25 10.08
C GLU A 62 12.11 5.17 11.12
N ALA A 63 11.69 3.97 10.70
CA ALA A 63 11.51 2.84 11.62
C ALA A 63 12.80 2.51 12.38
N GLU A 64 13.95 2.50 11.68
CA GLU A 64 15.26 2.34 12.29
C GLU A 64 15.62 3.47 13.26
N ARG A 65 15.26 4.72 12.93
CA ARG A 65 15.48 5.88 13.82
C ARG A 65 14.72 5.73 15.13
N PHE A 66 13.50 5.23 15.09
CA PHE A 66 12.70 4.96 16.29
C PHE A 66 13.03 3.61 16.95
N ASN A 67 14.02 2.86 16.48
CA ASN A 67 14.29 1.48 16.92
C ASN A 67 13.08 0.54 16.83
N HIS A 68 12.16 0.79 15.89
CA HIS A 68 11.02 -0.08 15.63
C HIS A 68 11.43 -1.26 14.73
N ASN A 69 10.99 -2.46 15.12
CA ASN A 69 11.26 -3.71 14.38
C ASN A 69 10.22 -4.01 13.29
N PHE A 70 9.35 -3.05 12.96
CA PHE A 70 8.38 -3.11 11.87
C PHE A 70 8.21 -1.74 11.22
N ILE A 71 7.75 -1.73 9.97
CA ILE A 71 7.35 -0.50 9.26
C ILE A 71 5.83 -0.35 9.39
N GLY A 72 5.40 0.56 10.26
CA GLY A 72 4.02 1.02 10.41
C GLY A 72 3.64 2.17 9.48
N THR A 73 2.38 2.58 9.58
CA THR A 73 1.75 3.65 8.78
C THR A 73 2.43 5.01 8.97
N GLU A 74 2.85 5.30 10.20
CA GLU A 74 3.54 6.50 10.64
C GLU A 74 4.90 6.66 9.98
N HIS A 75 5.62 5.57 9.79
CA HIS A 75 6.89 5.60 9.04
C HIS A 75 6.64 5.89 7.56
N VAL A 76 5.56 5.38 6.98
CA VAL A 76 5.18 5.70 5.59
C VAL A 76 4.81 7.19 5.45
N LEU A 77 4.07 7.75 6.40
CA LEU A 77 3.76 9.18 6.47
C LEU A 77 5.05 10.02 6.53
N LEU A 78 5.96 9.68 7.44
CA LEU A 78 7.26 10.36 7.55
C LEU A 78 8.09 10.22 6.27
N GLY A 79 8.08 9.03 5.65
CA GLY A 79 8.75 8.78 4.38
C GLY A 79 8.21 9.65 3.24
N LEU A 80 6.88 9.86 3.19
CA LEU A 80 6.25 10.77 2.23
C LEU A 80 6.77 12.20 2.45
N ILE A 81 6.68 12.73 3.66
CA ILE A 81 7.08 14.11 3.97
C ILE A 81 8.58 14.31 3.68
N LYS A 82 9.42 13.33 4.06
CA LYS A 82 10.87 13.36 3.88
C LYS A 82 11.31 13.32 2.41
N LEU A 83 10.48 12.78 1.51
CA LEU A 83 10.76 12.84 0.07
C LEU A 83 10.97 14.28 -0.40
N GLY A 84 10.28 15.24 0.22
CA GLY A 84 10.51 16.67 0.05
C GLY A 84 9.94 17.29 -1.24
N GLN A 85 9.45 16.46 -2.16
CA GLN A 85 8.94 16.86 -3.47
C GLN A 85 7.81 15.94 -3.95
N GLY A 86 6.92 16.46 -4.80
CA GLY A 86 5.79 15.73 -5.38
C GLY A 86 4.44 16.15 -4.78
N VAL A 87 3.35 15.74 -5.44
CA VAL A 87 1.98 16.15 -5.12
C VAL A 87 1.63 15.86 -3.65
N ALA A 88 1.87 14.63 -3.17
CA ALA A 88 1.59 14.27 -1.79
C ALA A 88 2.32 15.17 -0.78
N VAL A 89 3.60 15.49 -1.05
CA VAL A 89 4.41 16.32 -0.15
C VAL A 89 3.88 17.76 -0.13
N ASN A 90 3.53 18.30 -1.30
CA ASN A 90 2.97 19.64 -1.42
C ASN A 90 1.67 19.76 -0.61
N VAL A 91 0.76 18.79 -0.77
CA VAL A 91 -0.52 18.79 -0.04
C VAL A 91 -0.29 18.68 1.47
N LEU A 92 0.59 17.78 1.94
CA LEU A 92 0.90 17.64 3.36
C LEU A 92 1.50 18.94 3.94
N ARG A 93 2.40 19.59 3.21
CA ARG A 93 2.96 20.90 3.63
C ARG A 93 1.90 21.99 3.70
N GLN A 94 1.01 22.06 2.72
CA GLN A 94 -0.12 23.00 2.72
C GLN A 94 -1.14 22.71 3.83
N ALA A 95 -1.20 21.47 4.32
CA ALA A 95 -1.97 21.09 5.51
C ALA A 95 -1.20 21.38 6.82
N GLY A 96 -0.02 22.00 6.75
CA GLY A 96 0.75 22.42 7.93
C GLY A 96 1.65 21.33 8.51
N LEU A 97 1.81 20.18 7.83
CA LEU A 97 2.71 19.12 8.28
C LEU A 97 4.16 19.44 7.91
N ASP A 98 4.97 19.54 8.96
CA ASP A 98 6.43 19.59 8.90
C ASP A 98 7.03 18.27 9.40
N LEU A 99 8.17 17.87 8.85
CA LEU A 99 8.80 16.59 9.18
C LEU A 99 9.11 16.44 10.66
N GLU A 100 9.68 17.47 11.30
CA GLU A 100 10.08 17.35 12.71
C GLU A 100 8.86 17.38 13.62
N LYS A 101 7.85 18.21 13.32
CA LYS A 101 6.58 18.21 14.07
C LYS A 101 5.90 16.84 14.04
N VAL A 102 5.83 16.23 12.86
CA VAL A 102 5.24 14.89 12.69
C VAL A 102 6.07 13.84 13.42
N ARG A 103 7.41 13.94 13.42
CA ARG A 103 8.26 13.02 14.20
C ARG A 103 7.98 13.13 15.69
N THR A 104 7.90 14.34 16.24
CA THR A 104 7.58 14.55 17.65
C THR A 104 6.22 13.96 18.02
N GLU A 105 5.22 14.12 17.16
CA GLU A 105 3.90 13.54 17.37
C GLU A 105 3.92 12.00 17.32
N VAL A 106 4.67 11.43 16.37
CA VAL A 106 4.87 9.97 16.29
C VAL A 106 5.55 9.45 17.56
N GLU A 107 6.64 10.09 17.99
CA GLU A 107 7.35 9.72 19.20
C GLU A 107 6.46 9.78 20.44
N ALA A 108 5.62 10.80 20.55
CA ALA A 108 4.67 10.93 21.65
C ALA A 108 3.61 9.81 21.68
N LEU A 109 3.22 9.28 20.52
CA LEU A 109 2.19 8.23 20.40
C LEU A 109 2.73 6.81 20.58
N VAL A 110 3.92 6.51 20.05
CA VAL A 110 4.46 5.14 20.02
C VAL A 110 5.78 4.97 20.76
N GLY A 111 6.42 6.05 21.18
CA GLY A 111 7.73 6.04 21.81
C GLY A 111 8.85 5.60 20.87
N THR A 112 9.94 5.14 21.47
CA THR A 112 11.04 4.46 20.78
C THR A 112 11.08 2.99 21.20
N GLY A 113 11.46 2.12 20.28
CA GLY A 113 11.75 0.72 20.57
C GLY A 113 12.99 0.54 21.45
N PRO A 114 13.27 -0.70 21.87
CA PRO A 114 14.37 -1.02 22.79
C PRO A 114 15.74 -0.64 22.20
N ASP A 115 16.69 -0.30 23.08
CA ASP A 115 18.07 0.08 22.70
C ASP A 115 18.78 -1.00 21.87
N GLN A 116 18.35 -2.26 22.03
CA GLN A 116 18.92 -3.39 21.32
C GLN A 116 18.26 -3.55 19.93
N LYS A 117 19.01 -3.17 18.90
CA LYS A 117 18.55 -3.29 17.51
C LYS A 117 18.36 -4.76 17.12
N THR A 118 17.15 -5.11 16.68
CA THR A 118 16.91 -6.38 15.98
C THR A 118 17.63 -6.38 14.64
N VAL A 119 18.59 -7.29 14.48
CA VAL A 119 19.33 -7.49 13.24
C VAL A 119 18.48 -8.32 12.28
N GLY A 120 18.15 -7.76 11.10
CA GLY A 120 17.39 -8.46 10.07
C GLY A 120 16.56 -7.53 9.18
N SER A 121 15.77 -8.11 8.27
CA SER A 121 14.82 -7.34 7.45
C SER A 121 13.66 -6.84 8.29
N ILE A 122 13.35 -5.55 8.22
CA ILE A 122 12.20 -4.95 8.91
C ILE A 122 10.94 -5.18 8.06
N PRO A 123 9.96 -5.97 8.51
CA PRO A 123 8.75 -6.26 7.74
C PRO A 123 7.75 -5.10 7.76
N TYR A 124 6.90 -5.03 6.73
CA TYR A 124 5.70 -4.18 6.75
C TYR A 124 4.62 -4.77 7.65
N THR A 125 3.96 -3.90 8.41
CA THR A 125 2.73 -4.24 9.15
C THR A 125 1.59 -4.62 8.18
N PRO A 126 0.58 -5.39 8.62
CA PRO A 126 -0.62 -5.66 7.82
C PRO A 126 -1.31 -4.38 7.33
N ARG A 127 -1.33 -3.31 8.15
CA ARG A 127 -1.89 -2.01 7.78
C ARG A 127 -1.13 -1.37 6.62
N VAL A 128 0.21 -1.39 6.62
CA VAL A 128 0.98 -0.88 5.47
C VAL A 128 0.72 -1.67 4.19
N LYS A 129 0.54 -3.00 4.28
CA LYS A 129 0.13 -3.79 3.11
C LYS A 129 -1.27 -3.38 2.59
N LYS A 130 -2.20 -3.07 3.51
CA LYS A 130 -3.52 -2.51 3.17
C LYS A 130 -3.39 -1.13 2.51
N VAL A 131 -2.56 -0.23 3.04
CA VAL A 131 -2.25 1.08 2.42
C VAL A 131 -1.78 0.92 0.98
N LEU A 132 -0.85 0.01 0.70
CA LEU A 132 -0.34 -0.24 -0.67
C LEU A 132 -1.43 -0.78 -1.60
N SER A 133 -2.31 -1.65 -1.10
CA SER A 133 -3.46 -2.15 -1.87
C SER A 133 -4.46 -1.03 -2.17
N LEU A 134 -4.76 -0.17 -1.18
CA LEU A 134 -5.64 0.99 -1.36
C LEU A 134 -5.04 1.99 -2.36
N ALA A 135 -3.73 2.25 -2.28
CA ALA A 135 -3.03 3.10 -3.24
C ALA A 135 -3.13 2.57 -4.68
N ALA A 136 -3.01 1.25 -4.88
CA ALA A 136 -3.21 0.64 -6.18
C ALA A 136 -4.66 0.79 -6.69
N LYS A 137 -5.65 0.69 -5.79
CA LYS A 137 -7.06 0.93 -6.13
C LYS A 137 -7.33 2.38 -6.53
N GLU A 138 -6.76 3.34 -5.81
CA GLU A 138 -6.88 4.78 -6.13
C GLU A 138 -6.24 5.09 -7.49
N ALA A 139 -5.04 4.55 -7.77
CA ALA A 139 -4.41 4.71 -9.09
C ALA A 139 -5.30 4.18 -10.22
N LYS A 140 -5.88 2.99 -10.04
CA LYS A 140 -6.81 2.40 -11.02
C LYS A 140 -8.08 3.24 -11.19
N ALA A 141 -8.64 3.76 -10.09
CA ALA A 141 -9.84 4.60 -10.11
C ALA A 141 -9.61 5.93 -10.84
N LEU A 142 -8.39 6.45 -10.78
CA LEU A 142 -7.95 7.65 -11.51
C LEU A 142 -7.38 7.34 -12.90
N HIS A 143 -7.58 6.12 -13.40
CA HIS A 143 -7.08 5.66 -14.71
C HIS A 143 -5.55 5.75 -14.89
N HIS A 144 -4.79 5.76 -13.79
CA HIS A 144 -3.34 5.71 -13.80
C HIS A 144 -2.82 4.26 -13.81
N THR A 145 -1.80 4.00 -14.64
CA THR A 145 -1.17 2.68 -14.81
C THR A 145 -0.05 2.39 -13.80
N TYR A 146 0.36 3.42 -13.05
CA TYR A 146 1.42 3.37 -12.03
C TYR A 146 0.94 3.98 -10.72
N VAL A 147 1.48 3.48 -9.61
CA VAL A 147 1.19 4.01 -8.26
C VAL A 147 2.24 5.07 -7.92
N GLY A 148 1.81 6.33 -7.94
CA GLY A 148 2.59 7.48 -7.50
C GLY A 148 2.42 7.83 -6.02
N THR A 149 3.07 8.92 -5.59
CA THR A 149 3.11 9.35 -4.19
C THR A 149 1.76 9.83 -3.66
N GLU A 150 0.99 10.45 -4.51
CA GLU A 150 -0.37 10.91 -4.29
C GLU A 150 -1.33 9.76 -4.06
N HIS A 151 -1.22 8.69 -4.84
CA HIS A 151 -1.96 7.46 -4.61
C HIS A 151 -1.57 6.79 -3.29
N LEU A 152 -0.29 6.83 -2.93
CA LEU A 152 0.18 6.33 -1.64
C LEU A 152 -0.43 7.13 -0.48
N LEU A 153 -0.49 8.46 -0.60
CA LEU A 153 -1.13 9.32 0.39
C LEU A 153 -2.64 9.07 0.45
N LEU A 154 -3.34 8.95 -0.68
CA LEU A 154 -4.76 8.58 -0.73
C LEU A 154 -5.01 7.23 -0.06
N GLY A 155 -4.15 6.24 -0.31
CA GLY A 155 -4.22 4.93 0.34
C GLY A 155 -4.00 5.00 1.86
N LEU A 156 -3.17 5.93 2.33
CA LEU A 156 -2.94 6.17 3.76
C LEU A 156 -4.16 6.83 4.41
N LEU A 157 -4.75 7.83 3.77
CA LEU A 157 -5.98 8.49 4.22
C LEU A 157 -7.17 7.51 4.25
N ALA A 158 -7.30 6.67 3.23
CA ALA A 158 -8.37 5.68 3.10
C ALA A 158 -8.21 4.49 4.07
N GLU A 159 -6.98 4.20 4.55
CA GLU A 159 -6.80 3.20 5.59
C GLU A 159 -7.48 3.64 6.89
N GLY A 160 -7.47 4.96 7.16
CA GLY A 160 -8.28 5.66 8.15
C GLY A 160 -7.95 5.37 9.62
N ASP A 161 -7.11 4.38 9.85
CA ASP A 161 -6.78 3.84 11.16
C ASP A 161 -5.25 3.89 11.39
N GLY A 162 -4.84 3.44 12.57
CA GLY A 162 -3.43 3.30 12.92
C GLY A 162 -2.77 4.62 13.32
N VAL A 163 -1.45 4.58 13.44
CA VAL A 163 -0.69 5.69 14.03
C VAL A 163 -0.67 6.89 13.08
N ALA A 164 -0.55 6.69 11.76
CA ALA A 164 -0.58 7.82 10.82
C ALA A 164 -1.91 8.57 10.86
N ALA A 165 -3.05 7.86 10.89
CA ALA A 165 -4.35 8.51 11.00
C ALA A 165 -4.47 9.29 12.31
N ARG A 166 -3.97 8.74 13.43
CA ARG A 166 -3.98 9.43 14.72
C ARG A 166 -3.10 10.67 14.73
N VAL A 167 -1.91 10.60 14.13
CA VAL A 167 -1.00 11.74 13.97
C VAL A 167 -1.68 12.85 13.15
N LEU A 168 -2.25 12.51 12.00
CA LEU A 168 -2.98 13.47 11.16
C LEU A 168 -4.13 14.13 11.93
N GLN A 169 -4.92 13.34 12.67
CA GLN A 169 -6.00 13.84 13.51
C GLN A 169 -5.52 14.80 14.62
N ASN A 170 -4.47 14.41 15.36
CA ASN A 170 -3.91 15.23 16.44
C ASN A 170 -3.32 16.55 15.92
N MET A 171 -2.82 16.55 14.67
CA MET A 171 -2.33 17.75 13.99
C MET A 171 -3.44 18.58 13.33
N GLY A 172 -4.71 18.21 13.50
CA GLY A 172 -5.85 18.96 12.97
C GLY A 172 -6.05 18.83 11.46
N VAL A 173 -5.53 17.76 10.86
CA VAL A 173 -5.65 17.50 9.42
C VAL A 173 -7.00 16.88 9.12
N ASP A 174 -7.79 17.56 8.30
CA ASP A 174 -9.03 17.03 7.75
C ASP A 174 -8.72 16.11 6.56
N THR A 175 -9.04 14.82 6.70
CA THR A 175 -8.75 13.80 5.69
C THR A 175 -9.53 14.01 4.40
N ASP A 176 -10.76 14.49 4.47
CA ASP A 176 -11.63 14.70 3.31
C ASP A 176 -11.16 15.92 2.52
N GLN A 177 -10.83 17.01 3.22
CA GLN A 177 -10.24 18.19 2.60
C GLN A 177 -8.87 17.89 1.99
N THR A 178 -8.05 17.08 2.66
CA THR A 178 -6.76 16.64 2.14
C THR A 178 -6.95 15.80 0.87
N ARG A 179 -7.91 14.88 0.86
CA ARG A 179 -8.26 14.09 -0.33
C ARG A 179 -8.69 14.98 -1.48
N LYS A 180 -9.59 15.94 -1.26
CA LYS A 180 -10.03 16.92 -2.27
C LYS A 180 -8.85 17.68 -2.87
N ARG A 181 -7.93 18.18 -2.05
CA ARG A 181 -6.71 18.88 -2.51
C ARG A 181 -5.82 18.02 -3.39
N ILE A 182 -5.64 16.74 -3.05
CA ILE A 182 -4.84 15.81 -3.89
C ILE A 182 -5.46 15.67 -5.28
N LEU A 183 -6.79 15.55 -5.35
CA LEU A 183 -7.51 15.38 -6.61
C LEU A 183 -7.45 16.64 -7.47
N LEU A 184 -7.58 17.82 -6.86
CA LEU A 184 -7.43 19.11 -7.56
C LEU A 184 -6.01 19.32 -8.11
N GLU A 185 -4.97 18.89 -7.39
CA GLU A 185 -3.58 18.99 -7.87
C GLU A 185 -3.29 18.01 -9.02
N LEU A 186 -4.04 16.90 -9.09
CA LEU A 186 -3.92 15.89 -10.15
C LEU A 186 -4.66 16.28 -11.44
N ASP A 187 -5.88 16.81 -11.30
CA ASP A 187 -6.67 17.36 -12.38
C ASP A 187 -7.38 18.63 -11.89
N PRO A 188 -6.98 19.82 -12.35
CA PRO A 188 -7.63 21.07 -11.97
C PRO A 188 -9.11 21.14 -12.35
N ASN A 189 -9.60 20.27 -13.24
CA ASN A 189 -11.02 20.19 -13.62
C ASN A 189 -11.79 19.13 -12.84
N PHE A 190 -11.21 18.53 -11.79
CA PHE A 190 -11.91 17.54 -10.98
C PHE A 190 -13.15 18.20 -10.35
N PRO A 191 -14.38 17.74 -10.67
CA PRO A 191 -15.59 18.37 -10.16
C PRO A 191 -15.66 18.16 -8.65
N ASP A 192 -15.89 19.25 -7.91
CA ASP A 192 -16.20 19.14 -6.48
C ASP A 192 -17.42 18.23 -6.33
N ALA A 193 -17.33 17.19 -5.50
CA ALA A 193 -18.42 16.24 -5.29
C ALA A 193 -19.70 16.89 -4.68
N ASP A 194 -19.59 18.16 -4.28
CA ASP A 194 -20.68 18.99 -3.76
C ASP A 194 -21.36 19.84 -4.85
N ASP A 195 -20.86 19.83 -6.09
CA ASP A 195 -21.48 20.48 -7.26
C ASP A 195 -22.35 19.47 -8.02
N LYS A 196 -23.46 19.07 -7.38
CA LYS A 196 -24.55 18.36 -8.05
C LYS A 196 -25.67 19.36 -8.34
N PRO A 197 -26.19 19.42 -9.58
CA PRO A 197 -27.30 20.32 -9.92
C PRO A 197 -28.59 19.97 -9.17
#